data_AF-A0A9X0TF64-F1
#
_entry.id   AF-A0A9X0TF64-F1
#
_cell.length_a   1.000
_cell.length_b   1.000
_cell.length_c   1.000
_cell.angle_alpha   90.00
_cell.angle_beta   90.00
_cell.angle_gamma   90.00
#
_symmetry.space_group_name_H-M   'P 1'
#
loop_
_entity.id
_entity.type
_entity.pdbx_description
1 polymer ?
#
loop_
_entity_poly.entity_id
_entity_poly.type
_entity_poly.pdbx_seq_one_letter_code
_entity_poly.pdbx_strand_id
1 'polypeptide(L)'
;MKFEWEQPDGTVVEISDPGLIVDVLNDLRSRIEIAKADGRSMEEAALRSKFDGQYGQWRWYMARYYQAEHHGLLRLVRNWELVLSWWTECAESSDHEGLSELQETLLAGVSADLRPTSWEEARKILDYHPRFKIPPRGLHAAIEEISILIPLAKSVRDAAEKLAKDLFDGTMPNQEVLNRFKSRRDELKAQFDGFVAGR
;
A
#
# COMPACT_ATOMS: atom_id res chain seq x y z
N MET A 1 -11.56 8.84 10.28
CA MET A 1 -12.65 7.97 10.77
C MET A 1 -12.16 7.35 12.06
N LYS A 2 -12.97 7.39 13.11
CA LYS A 2 -12.60 7.03 14.47
C LYS A 2 -13.45 5.81 14.88
N PHE A 3 -12.86 4.76 15.45
CA PHE A 3 -13.62 3.63 15.95
C PHE A 3 -14.03 3.94 17.39
N GLU A 4 -15.33 3.94 17.69
CA GLU A 4 -15.82 4.29 19.03
C GLU A 4 -16.37 3.04 19.69
N TRP A 5 -15.81 2.70 20.86
CA TRP A 5 -16.20 1.54 21.64
C TRP A 5 -16.69 1.96 23.01
N GLU A 6 -17.93 1.61 23.33
CA GLU A 6 -18.46 1.70 24.69
C GLU A 6 -18.02 0.47 25.50
N GLN A 7 -17.16 0.70 26.47
CA GLN A 7 -16.65 -0.27 27.42
C GLN A 7 -17.77 -0.83 28.33
N PRO A 8 -17.53 -1.97 29.02
CA PRO A 8 -18.53 -2.58 29.89
C PRO A 8 -18.99 -1.67 31.05
N ASP A 9 -18.17 -0.71 31.45
CA ASP A 9 -18.47 0.28 32.49
C ASP A 9 -19.24 1.51 31.96
N GLY A 10 -19.53 1.55 30.65
CA GLY A 10 -20.22 2.66 29.96
C GLY A 10 -19.28 3.74 29.41
N THR A 11 -17.96 3.60 29.57
CA THR A 11 -16.99 4.57 29.04
C THR A 11 -16.84 4.41 27.53
N VAL A 12 -16.96 5.49 26.75
CA VAL A 12 -16.68 5.46 25.32
C VAL A 12 -15.20 5.78 25.07
N VAL A 13 -14.48 4.85 24.44
CA VAL A 13 -13.09 5.02 24.03
C VAL A 13 -12.96 5.04 22.51
N GLU A 14 -12.03 5.87 22.05
CA GLU A 14 -11.69 5.96 20.65
C GLU A 14 -10.50 5.06 20.33
N ILE A 15 -10.70 4.10 19.44
CA ILE A 15 -9.67 3.19 18.97
C ILE A 15 -9.19 3.66 17.60
N SER A 16 -7.89 3.91 17.52
CA SER A 16 -7.20 4.30 16.28
C SER A 16 -6.33 3.17 15.72
N ASP A 17 -6.01 2.16 16.54
CA ASP A 17 -5.26 0.98 16.12
C ASP A 17 -6.23 -0.16 15.74
N PRO A 18 -6.23 -0.62 14.47
CA PRO A 18 -7.05 -1.75 14.05
C PRO A 18 -6.78 -3.06 14.81
N GLY A 19 -5.59 -3.24 15.41
CA GLY A 19 -5.29 -4.38 16.28
C GLY A 19 -6.15 -4.42 17.54
N LEU A 20 -6.34 -3.26 18.19
CA LEU A 20 -7.16 -3.13 19.40
C LEU A 20 -8.65 -3.37 19.13
N ILE A 21 -9.11 -3.17 17.90
CA ILE A 21 -10.50 -3.47 17.52
C ILE A 21 -10.76 -4.99 17.52
N VAL A 22 -9.76 -5.81 17.17
CA VAL A 22 -9.88 -7.27 17.21
C VAL A 22 -10.06 -7.75 18.66
N ASP A 23 -9.38 -7.12 19.62
CA ASP A 23 -9.53 -7.42 21.04
C ASP A 23 -10.94 -7.11 21.54
N VAL A 24 -11.54 -5.98 21.10
CA VAL A 24 -12.94 -5.65 21.40
C VAL A 24 -13.91 -6.69 20.84
N LEU A 25 -13.69 -7.15 19.60
CA LEU A 25 -14.53 -8.19 19.00
C LEU A 25 -14.41 -9.53 19.73
N ASN A 26 -13.21 -9.88 20.21
CA ASN A 26 -12.97 -11.08 21.01
C ASN A 26 -13.63 -11.00 22.38
N ASP A 27 -13.58 -9.84 23.07
CA ASP A 27 -14.28 -9.60 24.33
C ASP A 27 -15.79 -9.78 24.17
N LEU A 28 -16.38 -9.10 23.18
CA LEU A 28 -17.81 -9.20 22.89
C LEU A 28 -18.21 -10.66 22.59
N ARG A 29 -17.41 -11.39 21.83
CA ARG A 29 -17.65 -12.82 21.55
C ARG A 29 -17.59 -13.67 22.81
N SER A 30 -16.61 -13.45 23.69
CA SER A 30 -16.52 -14.15 24.97
C SER A 30 -17.76 -13.91 25.84
N ARG A 31 -18.20 -12.65 25.94
CA ARG A 31 -19.39 -12.28 26.70
C ARG A 31 -20.68 -12.88 26.14
N ILE A 32 -20.81 -12.96 24.81
CA ILE A 32 -21.93 -13.65 24.16
C ILE A 32 -21.97 -15.12 24.58
N GLU A 33 -20.84 -15.83 24.57
CA GLU A 33 -20.79 -17.24 24.96
C GLU A 33 -21.12 -17.44 26.45
N ILE A 34 -20.69 -16.53 27.34
CA ILE A 34 -21.06 -16.57 28.76
C ILE A 34 -22.57 -16.34 28.93
N ALA A 35 -23.13 -15.29 28.32
CA ALA A 35 -24.57 -14.99 28.42
C ALA A 35 -25.44 -16.14 27.89
N LYS A 36 -24.99 -16.79 26.81
CA LYS A 36 -25.62 -17.98 26.23
C LYS A 36 -25.56 -19.18 27.19
N ALA A 37 -24.40 -19.43 27.81
CA ALA A 37 -24.24 -20.51 28.78
C ALA A 37 -25.13 -20.32 30.03
N ASP A 38 -25.32 -19.07 30.45
CA ASP A 38 -26.15 -18.71 31.61
C ASP A 38 -27.66 -18.61 31.30
N GLY A 39 -28.07 -18.79 30.04
CA GLY A 39 -29.47 -18.64 29.62
C GLY A 39 -30.00 -17.20 29.64
N ARG A 40 -29.11 -16.20 29.63
CA ARG A 40 -29.44 -14.76 29.66
C ARG A 40 -29.77 -14.24 28.26
N SER A 41 -30.90 -14.69 27.70
CA SER A 41 -31.28 -14.47 26.29
C SER A 41 -31.38 -13.00 25.85
N MET A 42 -31.92 -12.12 26.70
CA MET A 42 -32.01 -10.68 26.38
C MET A 42 -30.64 -10.01 26.30
N GLU A 43 -29.72 -10.40 27.19
CA GLU A 43 -28.36 -9.89 27.18
C GLU A 43 -27.55 -10.45 26.01
N GLU A 44 -27.72 -11.74 25.69
CA GLU A 44 -27.14 -12.35 24.50
C GLU A 44 -27.55 -11.58 23.24
N ALA A 45 -28.83 -11.26 23.07
CA ALA A 45 -29.33 -10.50 21.92
C ALA A 45 -28.72 -9.09 21.85
N ALA A 46 -28.63 -8.39 22.99
CA ALA A 46 -28.02 -7.07 23.06
C ALA A 46 -26.51 -7.11 22.71
N LEU A 47 -25.78 -8.10 23.24
CA LEU A 47 -24.36 -8.29 22.96
C LEU A 47 -24.11 -8.67 21.50
N ARG A 48 -24.96 -9.52 20.89
CA ARG A 48 -24.90 -9.84 19.46
C ARG A 48 -25.11 -8.61 18.59
N SER A 49 -26.11 -7.79 18.90
CA SER A 49 -26.35 -6.54 18.16
C SER A 49 -25.16 -5.58 18.27
N LYS A 50 -24.56 -5.45 19.46
CA LYS A 50 -23.32 -4.67 19.65
C LYS A 50 -22.15 -5.26 18.84
N PHE A 51 -21.96 -6.59 18.88
CA PHE A 51 -20.93 -7.28 18.10
C PHE A 51 -21.09 -7.01 16.61
N ASP A 52 -22.30 -7.16 16.06
CA ASP A 52 -22.55 -6.96 14.63
C ASP A 52 -22.27 -5.52 14.19
N GLY A 53 -22.66 -4.53 15.01
CA GLY A 53 -22.37 -3.12 14.76
C GLY A 53 -20.86 -2.83 14.75
N GLN A 54 -20.15 -3.28 15.78
CA GLN A 54 -18.70 -3.08 15.91
C GLN A 54 -17.92 -3.84 14.83
N TYR A 55 -18.36 -5.06 14.50
CA TYR A 55 -17.79 -5.85 13.42
C TYR A 55 -17.99 -5.19 12.06
N GLY A 56 -19.17 -4.63 11.81
CA GLY A 56 -19.45 -3.83 10.61
C GLY A 56 -18.50 -2.64 10.48
N GLN A 57 -18.32 -1.87 11.57
CA GLN A 57 -17.42 -0.72 11.59
C GLN A 57 -15.95 -1.12 11.36
N TRP A 58 -15.48 -2.17 12.05
CA TRP A 58 -14.13 -2.71 11.87
C TRP A 58 -13.86 -3.11 10.41
N ARG A 59 -14.81 -3.84 9.80
CA ARG A 59 -14.71 -4.31 8.42
C ARG A 59 -14.56 -3.14 7.44
N TRP A 60 -15.36 -2.10 7.62
CA TRP A 60 -15.27 -0.87 6.83
C TRP A 60 -13.93 -0.16 7.02
N TYR A 61 -13.44 -0.06 8.25
CA TYR A 61 -12.16 0.56 8.56
C TYR A 61 -10.99 -0.19 7.90
N MET A 62 -10.96 -1.52 8.05
CA MET A 62 -9.92 -2.36 7.45
C MET A 62 -9.97 -2.34 5.92
N ALA A 63 -11.16 -2.34 5.32
CA ALA A 63 -11.30 -2.23 3.87
C ALA A 63 -10.71 -0.91 3.35
N ARG A 64 -10.97 0.20 4.04
CA ARG A 64 -10.39 1.52 3.72
C ARG A 64 -8.87 1.55 3.92
N TYR A 65 -8.35 0.91 4.97
CA TYR A 65 -6.91 0.78 5.18
C TYR A 65 -6.24 0.10 3.98
N TYR A 66 -6.70 -1.09 3.59
CA TYR A 66 -6.12 -1.81 2.46
C TYR A 66 -6.35 -1.12 1.11
N GLN A 67 -7.46 -0.42 0.93
CA GLN A 67 -7.69 0.41 -0.26
C GLN A 67 -6.67 1.56 -0.34
N ALA A 68 -6.36 2.21 0.78
CA ALA A 68 -5.34 3.26 0.83
C ALA A 68 -3.94 2.72 0.53
N GLU A 69 -3.59 1.57 1.12
CA GLU A 69 -2.34 0.83 0.81
C GLU A 69 -2.25 0.49 -0.68
N HIS A 70 -3.31 -0.07 -1.27
CA HIS A 70 -3.40 -0.37 -2.69
C HIS A 70 -3.14 0.87 -3.56
N HIS A 71 -3.81 1.99 -3.29
CA HIS A 71 -3.62 3.21 -4.07
C HIS A 71 -2.22 3.81 -3.90
N GLY A 72 -1.65 3.75 -2.69
CA GLY A 72 -0.27 4.16 -2.43
C GLY A 72 0.72 3.35 -3.25
N LEU A 73 0.59 2.02 -3.23
CA LEU A 73 1.43 1.10 -3.98
C LEU A 73 1.22 1.22 -5.49
N LEU A 74 0.00 1.44 -5.97
CA LEU A 74 -0.28 1.67 -7.39
C LEU A 74 0.50 2.87 -7.92
N ARG A 75 0.51 3.98 -7.18
CA ARG A 75 1.27 5.18 -7.54
C ARG A 75 2.76 4.93 -7.48
N LEU A 76 3.24 4.21 -6.45
CA LEU A 76 4.65 3.88 -6.28
C LEU A 76 5.17 3.01 -7.43
N VAL A 77 4.46 1.93 -7.75
CA VAL A 77 4.78 1.00 -8.85
C VAL A 77 4.86 1.76 -10.18
N ARG A 78 3.81 2.51 -10.53
CA ARG A 78 3.82 3.32 -11.76
C ARG A 78 5.00 4.28 -11.78
N ASN A 79 5.34 4.84 -10.62
CA ASN A 79 6.44 5.78 -10.55
C ASN A 79 7.79 5.14 -10.83
N TRP A 80 8.03 3.95 -10.26
CA TRP A 80 9.26 3.20 -10.47
C TRP A 80 9.34 2.52 -11.83
N GLU A 81 8.23 2.06 -12.40
CA GLU A 81 8.21 1.56 -13.78
C GLU A 81 8.72 2.64 -14.73
N LEU A 82 8.26 3.88 -14.55
CA LEU A 82 8.72 5.00 -15.37
C LEU A 82 10.21 5.32 -15.16
N VAL A 83 10.69 5.23 -13.92
CA VAL A 83 12.12 5.42 -13.60
C VAL A 83 12.96 4.29 -14.17
N LEU A 84 12.49 3.04 -14.07
CA LEU A 84 13.15 1.87 -14.64
C LEU A 84 13.25 1.99 -16.16
N SER A 85 12.16 2.35 -16.84
CA SER A 85 12.19 2.60 -18.29
C SER A 85 13.24 3.64 -18.67
N TRP A 86 13.31 4.75 -17.93
CA TRP A 86 14.30 5.79 -18.17
C TRP A 86 15.74 5.29 -17.95
N TRP A 87 15.97 4.58 -16.86
CA TRP A 87 17.30 4.04 -16.55
C TRP A 87 17.74 2.97 -17.54
N THR A 88 16.83 2.10 -17.99
CA THR A 88 17.11 1.12 -19.04
C THR A 88 17.49 1.83 -20.35
N GLU A 89 16.76 2.86 -20.76
CA GLU A 89 17.12 3.65 -21.95
C GLU A 89 18.51 4.31 -21.80
N CYS A 90 18.83 4.85 -20.61
CA CYS A 90 20.17 5.38 -20.33
C CYS A 90 21.28 4.32 -20.42
N ALA A 91 20.96 3.06 -20.12
CA ALA A 91 21.92 1.95 -20.10
C ALA A 91 22.17 1.36 -21.49
N GLU A 92 21.21 1.47 -22.40
CA GLU A 92 21.29 0.91 -23.75
C GLU A 92 22.19 1.72 -24.70
N SER A 93 22.74 2.85 -24.25
CA SER A 93 23.66 3.73 -24.99
C SER A 93 23.26 3.88 -26.46
N SER A 94 22.14 4.54 -26.68
CA SER A 94 21.52 4.65 -27.99
C SER A 94 21.98 5.89 -28.73
N ASP A 95 22.48 5.68 -29.96
CA ASP A 95 22.62 6.74 -30.98
C ASP A 95 21.21 7.19 -31.38
N HIS A 96 20.60 8.07 -30.59
CA HIS A 96 19.30 8.66 -30.90
C HIS A 96 19.48 9.92 -31.75
N GLU A 97 18.85 9.95 -32.93
CA GLU A 97 18.59 11.21 -33.63
C GLU A 97 17.34 11.87 -33.01
N GLY A 98 17.53 12.92 -32.21
CA GLY A 98 16.43 13.66 -31.58
C GLY A 98 15.96 13.05 -30.25
N LEU A 99 14.70 13.29 -29.88
CA LEU A 99 14.13 12.77 -28.63
C LEU A 99 13.60 11.34 -28.80
N SER A 100 13.72 10.52 -27.77
CA SER A 100 12.98 9.25 -27.69
C SER A 100 11.51 9.48 -27.33
N GLU A 101 10.63 8.54 -27.70
CA GLU A 101 9.21 8.57 -27.35
C GLU A 101 8.99 8.64 -25.82
N LEU A 102 9.88 7.97 -25.05
CA LEU A 102 9.86 8.04 -23.60
C LEU A 102 10.19 9.45 -23.12
N GLN A 103 11.24 10.09 -23.64
CA GLN A 103 11.60 11.46 -23.29
C GLN A 103 10.48 12.44 -23.62
N GLU A 104 9.83 12.29 -24.78
CA GLU A 104 8.66 13.11 -25.14
C GLU A 104 7.53 12.98 -24.13
N THR A 105 7.27 11.75 -23.66
CA THR A 105 6.25 11.49 -22.64
C THR A 105 6.64 12.07 -21.29
N LEU A 106 7.89 11.89 -20.86
CA LEU A 106 8.41 12.39 -19.58
C LEU A 106 8.43 13.92 -19.51
N LEU A 107 8.66 14.57 -20.65
CA LEU A 107 8.83 16.02 -20.76
C LEU A 107 7.59 16.71 -21.36
N ALA A 108 6.46 16.01 -21.49
CA ALA A 108 5.23 16.57 -22.07
C ALA A 108 4.70 17.82 -21.33
N GLY A 109 5.06 17.99 -20.05
CA GLY A 109 4.72 19.16 -19.25
C GLY A 109 5.70 20.34 -19.32
N VAL A 110 6.81 20.20 -20.06
CA VAL A 110 7.80 21.26 -20.24
C VAL A 110 7.26 22.30 -21.22
N SER A 111 7.44 23.59 -20.90
CA SER A 111 6.98 24.68 -21.75
C SER A 111 7.70 24.66 -23.11
N ALA A 112 7.03 25.15 -24.16
CA ALA A 112 7.54 25.05 -25.53
C ALA A 112 8.91 25.73 -25.75
N ASP A 113 9.20 26.77 -24.97
CA ASP A 113 10.46 27.52 -24.94
C ASP A 113 11.61 26.77 -24.22
N LEU A 114 11.30 25.75 -23.42
CA LEU A 114 12.28 24.93 -22.69
C LEU A 114 12.33 23.48 -23.18
N ARG A 115 11.62 23.16 -24.26
CA ARG A 115 11.54 21.80 -24.79
C ARG A 115 12.90 21.43 -25.41
N PRO A 116 13.53 20.32 -24.99
CA PRO A 116 14.80 19.91 -25.57
C PRO A 116 14.60 19.48 -27.02
N THR A 117 15.68 19.57 -27.80
CA THR A 117 15.71 19.21 -29.22
C THR A 117 16.58 18.00 -29.53
N SER A 118 17.36 17.55 -28.54
CA SER A 118 18.25 16.39 -28.62
C SER A 118 18.08 15.48 -27.41
N TRP A 119 18.49 14.22 -27.58
CA TRP A 119 18.49 13.24 -26.51
C TRP A 119 19.35 13.69 -25.32
N GLU A 120 20.52 14.29 -25.57
CA GLU A 120 21.42 14.78 -24.53
C GLU A 120 20.83 15.95 -23.73
N GLU A 121 20.11 16.86 -24.39
CA GLU A 121 19.40 17.95 -23.71
C GLU A 121 18.27 17.41 -22.84
N ALA A 122 17.48 16.47 -23.36
CA ALA A 122 16.42 15.80 -22.60
C ALA A 122 16.98 15.05 -21.39
N ARG A 123 18.07 14.30 -21.58
CA ARG A 123 18.79 13.62 -20.49
C ARG A 123 19.23 14.59 -19.41
N LYS A 124 19.85 15.72 -19.77
CA LYS A 124 20.28 16.73 -18.78
C LYS A 124 19.10 17.20 -17.94
N ILE A 125 17.96 17.51 -18.56
CA ILE A 125 16.76 17.95 -17.85
C ILE A 125 16.26 16.85 -16.89
N LEU A 126 16.19 15.60 -17.37
CA LEU A 126 15.74 14.46 -16.58
C LEU A 126 16.69 14.14 -15.42
N ASP A 127 18.00 14.21 -15.62
CA ASP A 127 19.02 13.97 -14.58
C ASP A 127 18.96 15.02 -13.45
N TYR A 128 18.52 16.25 -13.73
CA TYR A 128 18.25 17.26 -12.69
C TYR A 128 17.01 16.95 -11.86
N HIS A 129 16.05 16.20 -12.40
CA HIS A 129 14.83 15.87 -11.69
C HIS A 129 15.11 14.77 -10.65
N PRO A 130 14.91 15.01 -9.33
CA PRO A 130 15.33 14.08 -8.27
C PRO A 130 14.82 12.65 -8.41
N ARG A 131 13.64 12.48 -9.02
CA ARG A 131 13.02 11.17 -9.30
C ARG A 131 13.80 10.32 -10.30
N PHE A 132 14.40 10.93 -11.32
CA PHE A 132 15.05 10.21 -12.42
C PHE A 132 16.57 10.16 -12.28
N LYS A 133 17.10 10.91 -11.32
CA LYS A 133 18.53 10.97 -11.01
C LYS A 133 19.11 9.57 -10.79
N ILE A 134 20.19 9.27 -11.51
CA ILE A 134 20.90 8.00 -11.41
C ILE A 134 21.57 7.90 -10.01
N PRO A 135 21.41 6.77 -9.30
CA PRO A 135 22.03 6.58 -7.98
C PRO A 135 23.56 6.53 -8.04
N PRO A 136 24.28 6.98 -6.98
CA PRO A 136 25.74 6.97 -6.94
C PRO A 136 26.38 5.58 -7.05
N ARG A 137 25.65 4.53 -6.65
CA ARG A 137 26.07 3.13 -6.74
C ARG A 137 26.11 2.56 -8.16
N GLY A 138 25.69 3.33 -9.15
CA GLY A 138 25.74 2.96 -10.57
C GLY A 138 24.37 2.56 -11.13
N LEU A 139 24.23 2.79 -12.43
CA LEU A 139 22.99 2.61 -13.19
C LEU A 139 22.53 1.14 -13.22
N HIS A 140 23.43 0.21 -13.57
CA HIS A 140 23.08 -1.20 -13.71
C HIS A 140 22.63 -1.85 -12.40
N ALA A 141 23.31 -1.56 -11.28
CA ALA A 141 22.90 -2.05 -9.96
C ALA A 141 21.52 -1.51 -9.58
N ALA A 142 21.26 -0.22 -9.84
CA ALA A 142 19.96 0.38 -9.56
C ALA A 142 18.82 -0.22 -10.41
N ILE A 143 19.09 -0.55 -11.68
CA ILE A 143 18.14 -1.24 -12.57
C ILE A 143 17.82 -2.63 -12.04
N GLU A 144 18.83 -3.42 -11.67
CA GLU A 144 18.65 -4.79 -11.17
C GLU A 144 17.79 -4.79 -9.89
N GLU A 145 18.09 -3.93 -8.93
CA GLU A 145 17.34 -3.85 -7.67
C GLU A 145 15.88 -3.39 -7.88
N ILE A 146 15.65 -2.32 -8.67
CA ILE A 146 14.27 -1.87 -8.97
C ILE A 146 13.48 -2.95 -9.71
N SER A 147 14.13 -3.70 -10.60
CA SER A 147 13.49 -4.78 -11.35
C SER A 147 13.00 -5.92 -10.44
N ILE A 148 13.59 -6.09 -9.26
CA ILE A 148 13.13 -7.04 -8.22
C ILE A 148 12.02 -6.41 -7.36
N LEU A 149 12.18 -5.13 -7.00
CA LEU A 149 11.23 -4.40 -6.13
C LEU A 149 9.85 -4.20 -6.78
N ILE A 150 9.80 -3.90 -8.09
CA ILE A 150 8.54 -3.63 -8.79
C ILE A 150 7.59 -4.84 -8.73
N PRO A 151 8.00 -6.08 -9.10
CA PRO A 151 7.17 -7.27 -8.96
C PRO A 151 6.68 -7.51 -7.52
N LEU A 152 7.56 -7.31 -6.53
CA LEU A 152 7.18 -7.46 -5.12
C LEU A 152 6.11 -6.43 -4.72
N ALA A 153 6.31 -5.17 -5.09
CA ALA A 153 5.35 -4.10 -4.85
C ALA A 153 4.00 -4.34 -5.53
N LYS A 154 3.99 -4.83 -6.79
CA LYS A 154 2.78 -5.26 -7.49
C LYS A 154 2.06 -6.38 -6.74
N SER A 155 2.80 -7.37 -6.25
CA SER A 155 2.20 -8.48 -5.50
C SER A 155 1.54 -8.01 -4.19
N VAL A 156 2.17 -7.09 -3.45
CA VAL A 156 1.58 -6.50 -2.24
C VAL A 156 0.36 -5.64 -2.59
N ARG A 157 0.43 -4.84 -3.66
CA ARG A 157 -0.68 -4.03 -4.17
C ARG A 157 -1.92 -4.87 -4.48
N ASP A 158 -1.74 -5.97 -5.19
CA ASP A 158 -2.83 -6.85 -5.62
C ASP A 158 -3.43 -7.60 -4.41
N ALA A 159 -2.59 -8.00 -3.45
CA ALA A 159 -3.06 -8.56 -2.19
C ALA A 159 -3.86 -7.55 -1.36
N ALA A 160 -3.44 -6.28 -1.32
CA ALA A 160 -4.17 -5.21 -0.65
C ALA A 160 -5.53 -4.96 -1.31
N GLU A 161 -5.59 -4.93 -2.65
CA GLU A 161 -6.85 -4.81 -3.39
C GLU A 161 -7.82 -5.93 -3.05
N LYS A 162 -7.32 -7.17 -3.08
CA LYS A 162 -8.12 -8.35 -2.75
C LYS A 162 -8.66 -8.28 -1.32
N LEU A 163 -7.81 -7.95 -0.35
CA LEU A 163 -8.22 -7.79 1.05
C LEU A 163 -9.28 -6.69 1.23
N ALA A 164 -9.11 -5.55 0.56
CA ALA A 164 -10.10 -4.48 0.60
C ALA A 164 -11.45 -4.95 0.04
N LYS A 165 -11.42 -5.65 -1.11
CA LYS A 165 -12.61 -6.21 -1.75
C LYS A 165 -13.31 -7.24 -0.87
N ASP A 166 -12.57 -8.24 -0.37
CA ASP A 166 -13.12 -9.28 0.51
C ASP A 166 -13.83 -8.66 1.72
N LEU A 167 -13.21 -7.65 2.34
CA LEU A 167 -13.80 -6.94 3.46
C LEU A 167 -15.04 -6.12 3.04
N PHE A 168 -15.05 -5.42 1.90
CA PHE A 168 -16.27 -4.75 1.42
C PHE A 168 -17.41 -5.73 1.10
N ASP A 169 -17.09 -6.90 0.57
CA ASP A 169 -18.03 -7.96 0.21
C ASP A 169 -18.54 -8.77 1.43
N GLY A 170 -17.98 -8.54 2.62
CA GLY A 170 -18.40 -9.21 3.85
C GLY A 170 -17.65 -10.51 4.14
N THR A 171 -16.64 -10.83 3.34
CA THR A 171 -15.80 -12.01 3.49
C THR A 171 -14.66 -11.73 4.46
N MET A 172 -14.56 -12.52 5.52
CA MET A 172 -13.51 -12.35 6.52
C MET A 172 -12.21 -13.01 6.06
N PRO A 173 -11.10 -12.27 5.90
CA PRO A 173 -9.81 -12.87 5.68
C PRO A 173 -9.39 -13.63 6.94
N ASN A 174 -8.94 -14.87 6.78
CA ASN A 174 -8.40 -15.61 7.93
C ASN A 174 -7.03 -15.04 8.37
N GLN A 175 -6.61 -15.40 9.58
CA GLN A 175 -5.36 -14.89 10.16
C GLN A 175 -4.13 -15.21 9.30
N GLU A 176 -4.11 -16.35 8.61
CA GLU A 176 -3.00 -16.74 7.74
C GLU A 176 -2.87 -15.79 6.54
N VAL A 177 -3.98 -15.37 5.93
CA VAL A 177 -3.99 -14.38 4.85
C VAL A 177 -3.45 -13.03 5.36
N LEU A 178 -3.91 -12.57 6.52
CA LEU A 178 -3.45 -11.32 7.13
C LEU A 178 -1.94 -11.37 7.46
N ASN A 179 -1.46 -12.49 8.02
CA ASN A 179 -0.05 -12.68 8.34
C ASN A 179 0.82 -12.71 7.08
N ARG A 180 0.38 -13.40 6.02
CA ARG A 180 1.09 -13.43 4.73
C ARG A 180 1.18 -12.04 4.11
N PHE A 181 0.09 -11.26 4.15
CA PHE A 181 0.11 -9.88 3.68
C PHE A 181 1.12 -9.03 4.46
N LYS A 182 1.05 -9.07 5.80
CA LYS A 182 1.96 -8.31 6.67
C LYS A 182 3.42 -8.66 6.40
N SER A 183 3.75 -9.95 6.36
CA SER A 183 5.11 -10.43 6.09
C SER A 183 5.65 -9.90 4.78
N ARG A 184 4.84 -9.94 3.72
CA ARG A 184 5.25 -9.52 2.37
C ARG A 184 5.38 -8.00 2.25
N ARG A 185 4.52 -7.26 2.94
CA ARG A 185 4.61 -5.79 3.07
C ARG A 185 5.86 -5.39 3.84
N ASP A 186 6.17 -6.08 4.93
CA ASP A 186 7.36 -5.81 5.74
C ASP A 186 8.65 -6.16 4.98
N GLU A 187 8.64 -7.24 4.19
CA GLU A 187 9.71 -7.58 3.23
C GLU A 187 9.91 -6.46 2.19
N LEU A 188 8.83 -6.01 1.54
CA LEU A 188 8.88 -4.90 0.58
C LEU A 188 9.48 -3.64 1.22
N LYS A 189 9.04 -3.31 2.44
CA LYS A 189 9.55 -2.16 3.20
C LYS A 189 11.05 -2.31 3.47
N ALA A 190 11.49 -3.48 3.94
CA ALA A 190 12.90 -3.74 4.24
C ALA A 190 13.79 -3.64 2.99
N GLN A 191 13.35 -4.22 1.86
CA GLN A 191 14.08 -4.12 0.60
C GLN A 191 14.11 -2.68 0.07
N PHE A 192 13.01 -1.94 0.21
CA PHE A 192 12.96 -0.54 -0.19
C PHE A 192 13.86 0.35 0.68
N ASP A 193 13.84 0.16 2.00
CA ASP A 193 14.70 0.90 2.92
C ASP A 193 16.19 0.59 2.62
N GLY A 194 16.52 -0.65 2.24
CA GLY A 194 17.83 -1.04 1.73
C GLY A 194 18.21 -0.30 0.44
N PHE A 195 17.31 -0.32 -0.55
CA PHE A 195 17.47 0.37 -1.83
C PHE A 195 17.74 1.87 -1.66
N VAL A 196 16.99 2.55 -0.78
CA VAL A 196 17.16 3.98 -0.50
C VAL A 196 18.46 4.27 0.26
N ALA A 197 18.83 3.38 1.19
CA ALA A 197 20.08 3.50 1.94
C ALA A 197 21.34 3.19 1.11
N GLY A 198 21.17 2.67 -0.12
CA GLY A 198 22.29 2.26 -0.98
C GLY A 198 23.03 1.03 -0.46
N ARG A 199 22.32 0.13 0.23
CA ARG A 199 22.85 -1.12 0.80
C ARG A 199 22.50 -2.33 -0.05
#